data_AF-A0A953G094-F1
#
_entry.id   AF-A0A953G094-F1
#
_cell.length_a   1.000
_cell.length_b   1.000
_cell.length_c   1.000
_cell.angle_alpha   90.00
_cell.angle_beta   90.00
_cell.angle_gamma   90.00
#
_symmetry.space_group_name_H-M   'P 1'
#
loop_
_entity.id
_entity.type
_entity.pdbx_description
1 polymer ?
#
loop_
_entity_poly.entity_id
_entity_poly.type
_entity_poly.pdbx_seq_one_letter_code
_entity_poly.pdbx_strand_id
1 'polypeptide(L)'
;MSPELAAEYLSAAVQDKSLEGFLVALKNVAEAHGGIGVLSRTTKLNRQSMYKMFSERGNPTVSSLFTVLDALGLEVSIAPQEQKSA
;
A
#
# COMPACT_ATOMS: atom_id res chain seq x y z
N MET A 1 -4.11 6.96 10.85
CA MET A 1 -5.00 7.26 9.71
C MET A 1 -6.16 6.27 9.77
N SER A 2 -7.40 6.67 9.51
CA SER A 2 -8.51 5.69 9.46
C SER A 2 -8.40 4.83 8.19
N PRO A 3 -8.95 3.60 8.17
CA PRO A 3 -8.93 2.76 6.98
C PRO A 3 -9.56 3.43 5.76
N GLU A 4 -10.61 4.23 5.94
CA GLU A 4 -11.32 4.91 4.86
C GLU A 4 -10.43 5.97 4.18
N LEU A 5 -9.75 6.81 4.99
CA LEU A 5 -8.83 7.82 4.47
C LEU A 5 -7.61 7.18 3.81
N ALA A 6 -7.12 6.07 4.36
CA ALA A 6 -6.03 5.31 3.75
C ALA A 6 -6.42 4.71 2.39
N ALA A 7 -7.63 4.16 2.28
CA ALA A 7 -8.17 3.61 1.04
C ALA A 7 -8.31 4.69 -0.04
N GLU A 8 -8.86 5.86 0.31
CA GLU A 8 -8.97 7.00 -0.61
C GLU A 8 -7.60 7.46 -1.10
N TYR A 9 -6.66 7.64 -0.17
CA TYR A 9 -5.31 8.10 -0.48
C TYR A 9 -4.54 7.13 -1.38
N LEU A 10 -4.62 5.83 -1.12
CA LEU A 10 -4.00 4.81 -1.97
C LEU A 10 -4.70 4.67 -3.32
N SER A 11 -6.03 4.80 -3.35
CA SER A 11 -6.79 4.74 -4.60
C SER A 11 -6.39 5.87 -5.54
N ALA A 12 -6.22 7.10 -5.01
CA ALA A 12 -5.70 8.22 -5.78
C ALA A 12 -4.28 7.93 -6.33
N ALA A 13 -3.40 7.35 -5.51
CA ALA A 13 -2.05 6.99 -5.96
C ALA A 13 -2.03 5.91 -7.06
N VAL A 14 -2.98 4.96 -7.05
CA VAL A 14 -3.11 3.95 -8.10
C VAL A 14 -3.61 4.55 -9.42
N GLN A 15 -4.44 5.60 -9.38
CA GLN A 15 -4.97 6.25 -10.59
C GLN A 15 -3.88 6.86 -11.47
N ASP A 16 -2.77 7.32 -10.86
CA ASP A 16 -1.61 7.86 -11.58
C ASP A 16 -0.78 6.78 -12.29
N LYS A 17 -1.13 5.49 -12.11
CA LYS A 17 -0.45 4.33 -12.74
C LYS A 17 1.07 4.29 -12.52
N SER A 18 1.56 4.93 -11.46
CA SER A 18 2.96 4.87 -11.02
C SER A 18 3.10 3.93 -9.82
N LEU A 19 3.94 2.92 -9.97
CA LEU A 19 4.29 2.04 -8.85
C LEU A 19 5.01 2.83 -7.76
N GLU A 20 5.93 3.71 -8.14
CA GLU A 20 6.72 4.52 -7.21
C GLU A 20 5.82 5.43 -6.36
N GLY A 21 4.88 6.13 -6.99
CA GLY A 21 3.89 6.97 -6.31
C GLY A 21 3.03 6.16 -5.34
N PHE A 22 2.57 4.99 -5.76
CA PHE A 22 1.82 4.08 -4.90
C PHE A 22 2.65 3.59 -3.70
N LEU A 23 3.92 3.23 -3.89
CA LEU A 23 4.78 2.75 -2.80
C LEU A 23 5.11 3.86 -1.79
N VAL A 24 5.29 5.10 -2.25
CA VAL A 24 5.43 6.26 -1.37
C VAL A 24 4.15 6.50 -0.58
N ALA A 25 2.99 6.43 -1.22
CA ALA A 25 1.70 6.58 -0.54
C ALA A 25 1.48 5.46 0.50
N LEU A 26 1.80 4.21 0.15
CA LEU A 26 1.74 3.05 1.05
C LEU A 26 2.65 3.22 2.27
N LYS A 27 3.84 3.79 2.08
CA LYS A 27 4.73 4.15 3.18
C LYS A 27 4.08 5.17 4.12
N ASN A 28 3.46 6.21 3.59
CA ASN A 28 2.81 7.24 4.40
C ASN A 28 1.66 6.66 5.22
N VAL A 29 0.84 5.78 4.63
CA VAL A 29 -0.21 5.05 5.34
C VAL A 29 0.38 4.17 6.45
N ALA A 30 1.44 3.43 6.15
CA ALA A 30 2.13 2.58 7.12
C ALA A 30 2.67 3.38 8.32
N GLU A 31 3.31 4.53 8.08
CA GLU A 31 3.77 5.43 9.15
C GLU A 31 2.60 5.98 9.98
N ALA A 32 1.51 6.40 9.33
CA ALA A 32 0.31 6.89 10.01
C ALA A 32 -0.48 5.80 10.76
N HIS A 33 -0.16 4.52 10.53
CA HIS A 33 -0.68 3.35 11.26
C HIS A 33 0.22 2.93 12.44
N GLY A 34 1.26 3.72 12.75
CA GLY A 34 2.22 3.42 13.82
C GLY A 34 3.55 2.85 13.33
N GLY A 35 3.77 2.86 12.02
CA GLY A 35 5.06 2.61 11.38
C GLY A 35 5.39 1.14 11.15
N ILE A 36 6.52 0.93 10.48
CA ILE A 36 7.05 -0.39 10.10
C ILE A 36 7.27 -1.30 11.32
N GLY A 37 7.56 -0.72 12.49
CA GLY A 37 7.71 -1.49 13.72
C GLY A 37 6.43 -2.24 14.11
N VAL A 38 5.27 -1.58 14.02
CA VAL A 38 3.96 -2.18 14.29
C VAL A 38 3.63 -3.21 13.23
N LEU A 39 3.74 -2.83 11.95
CA LEU A 39 3.45 -3.73 10.83
C LEU A 39 4.32 -5.00 10.85
N SER A 40 5.59 -4.91 11.21
CA SER A 40 6.48 -6.08 11.31
C SER A 40 6.10 -7.08 12.41
N ARG A 41 5.27 -6.66 13.38
CA ARG A 41 4.77 -7.55 14.46
C ARG A 41 3.44 -8.19 14.08
N THR A 42 2.60 -7.47 13.34
CA THR A 42 1.29 -7.95 12.90
C THR A 42 1.38 -8.77 11.62
N THR A 43 2.34 -8.45 10.76
CA THR A 43 2.69 -9.24 9.57
C THR A 43 3.88 -10.15 9.88
N LYS A 44 4.01 -11.27 9.16
CA LYS A 44 5.21 -12.14 9.25
C LYS A 44 6.42 -11.59 8.45
N LEU A 45 6.40 -10.30 8.10
CA LEU A 45 7.43 -9.66 7.29
C LEU A 45 8.43 -8.93 8.20
N ASN A 46 9.72 -9.10 7.94
CA ASN A 46 10.74 -8.38 8.68
C ASN A 46 10.84 -6.90 8.22
N ARG A 47 11.37 -6.04 9.11
CA ARG A 47 11.49 -4.60 8.85
C ARG A 47 12.33 -4.28 7.62
N GLN A 48 13.42 -5.02 7.39
CA GLN A 48 14.29 -4.78 6.24
C GLN A 48 13.54 -5.01 4.92
N SER A 49 12.73 -6.06 4.83
CA SER A 49 11.88 -6.34 3.68
C SER A 49 10.85 -5.23 3.48
N MET A 50 10.24 -4.72 4.56
CA MET A 50 9.31 -3.58 4.48
C MET A 50 9.98 -2.29 4.00
N TYR A 51 11.16 -1.95 4.53
CA TYR A 51 11.89 -0.76 4.07
C TYR A 51 12.27 -0.83 2.59
N LYS A 52 12.68 -2.02 2.10
CA LYS A 52 12.94 -2.22 0.67
C LYS A 52 11.66 -2.09 -0.15
N MET A 53 10.57 -2.70 0.33
CA MET A 53 9.26 -2.68 -0.33
C MET A 53 8.69 -1.28 -0.48
N PHE A 54 8.76 -0.47 0.57
CA PHE A 54 8.21 0.89 0.60
C PHE A 54 9.18 1.96 0.08
N SER A 55 10.32 1.57 -0.46
CA SER A 55 11.22 2.50 -1.12
C SER A 55 10.64 2.92 -2.48
N GLU A 56 11.08 4.08 -3.00
CA GLU A 56 10.66 4.54 -4.33
C GLU A 56 10.92 3.51 -5.43
N ARG A 57 11.99 2.70 -5.29
CA ARG A 57 12.33 1.61 -6.23
C ARG A 57 11.99 0.23 -5.68
N GLY A 58 11.05 0.17 -4.75
CA GLY A 58 10.61 -1.07 -4.15
C GLY A 58 9.96 -1.97 -5.20
N ASN A 59 10.08 -3.28 -4.99
CA ASN A 59 9.42 -4.28 -5.82
C ASN A 59 8.77 -5.33 -4.91
N PRO A 60 7.65 -5.00 -4.24
CA PRO A 60 6.90 -5.98 -3.48
C PRO A 60 6.52 -7.18 -4.34
N THR A 61 6.59 -8.37 -3.74
CA THR A 61 5.76 -9.46 -4.27
C THR A 61 4.30 -9.15 -3.98
N VAL A 62 3.39 -9.59 -4.86
CA VAL A 62 1.94 -9.40 -4.69
C VAL A 62 1.45 -9.95 -3.33
N SER A 63 1.98 -11.09 -2.90
CA SER A 63 1.67 -11.68 -1.59
C SER A 63 2.07 -10.76 -0.42
N SER A 64 3.25 -10.11 -0.50
CA SER A 64 3.68 -9.17 0.54
C SER A 64 2.79 -7.93 0.57
N LEU A 65 2.38 -7.44 -0.61
CA LEU A 65 1.48 -6.30 -0.72
C LEU A 65 0.12 -6.60 -0.06
N PHE A 66 -0.51 -7.74 -0.39
CA PHE A 66 -1.77 -8.13 0.25
C PHE A 66 -1.63 -8.31 1.77
N THR A 67 -0.52 -8.90 2.23
CA THR A 67 -0.25 -9.04 3.67
C THR A 67 -0.20 -7.69 4.38
N VAL A 68 0.42 -6.68 3.75
CA VAL A 68 0.50 -5.32 4.29
C VAL A 68 -0.86 -4.64 4.28
N LEU A 69 -1.60 -4.72 3.16
CA LEU A 69 -2.92 -4.11 3.04
C LEU A 69 -3.90 -4.67 4.07
N ASP A 70 -3.94 -5.99 4.25
CA ASP A 70 -4.76 -6.67 5.27
C ASP A 70 -4.41 -6.18 6.69
N ALA A 71 -3.12 -6.09 7.02
CA ALA A 71 -2.66 -5.56 8.31
C ALA A 71 -3.01 -4.08 8.53
N LEU A 72 -3.25 -3.31 7.47
CA LEU A 72 -3.73 -1.94 7.51
C LEU A 72 -5.27 -1.85 7.56
N GLY A 73 -5.98 -2.98 7.50
CA GLY A 73 -7.44 -3.04 7.43
C GLY A 73 -7.99 -2.66 6.05
N LEU A 74 -7.23 -2.94 4.99
CA LEU A 74 -7.55 -2.59 3.61
C LEU A 74 -7.70 -3.85 2.75
N GLU A 75 -8.60 -3.78 1.76
CA GLU A 75 -8.80 -4.83 0.76
C GLU A 75 -8.53 -4.32 -0.66
N VAL A 76 -8.30 -5.24 -1.59
CA VAL A 76 -8.10 -4.92 -3.01
C VAL A 76 -9.32 -5.34 -3.81
N SER A 77 -9.88 -4.43 -4.59
CA SER A 77 -10.97 -4.68 -5.53
C SER A 77 -10.49 -4.59 -6.98
N ILE A 78 -11.06 -5.43 -7.85
CA ILE A 78 -10.85 -5.37 -9.31
C ILE A 78 -12.14 -4.87 -9.95
N ALA A 79 -12.05 -3.83 -10.76
CA ALA A 79 -13.17 -3.25 -11.50
C ALA A 79 -12.81 -3.07 -12.98
N PRO A 80 -13.81 -3.04 -13.90
CA PRO A 80 -13.57 -2.62 -15.28
C PRO A 80 -12.90 -1.24 -15.31
N GLN A 81 -11.99 -1.02 -16.26
CA GLN A 81 -11.54 0.35 -16.54
C GLN A 81 -12.74 1.12 -17.08
N GLU A 82 -13.08 2.26 -16.47
CA GLU A 82 -14.01 3.20 -17.07
C GLU A 82 -13.43 3.60 -18.44
N GLN A 83 -14.05 3.13 -19.51
CA GLN A 83 -13.79 3.67 -20.82
C GLN A 83 -14.23 5.13 -20.75
N LYS A 84 -13.29 6.08 -20.72
CA LYS A 84 -13.60 7.46 -21.09
C LYS A 84 -14.15 7.38 -22.51
N SER A 85 -15.48 7.41 -22.63
CA SER A 85 -16.13 7.61 -23.93
C SER A 85 -15.56 8.88 -24.50
N ALA A 86 -14.99 8.76 -25.70
CA ALA A 86 -14.35 9.85 -26.43
C ALA A 86 -15.34 10.98 -26.73
#